data_AF-A0A646HMN3-F1
#
_entry.id   AF-A0A646HMN3-F1
#
_cell.length_a   1.000
_cell.length_b   1.000
_cell.length_c   1.000
_cell.angle_alpha   90.00
_cell.angle_beta   90.00
_cell.angle_gamma   90.00
#
_symmetry.space_group_name_H-M   'P 1'
#
loop_
_entity.id
_entity.type
_entity.pdbx_description
1 polymer ?
#
loop_
_entity_poly.entity_id
_entity_poly.type
_entity_poly.pdbx_seq_one_letter_code
_entity_poly.pdbx_strand_id
1 'polypeptide(L)'
;MQTEDSQKVIKRFFEALRYLKDEKIIRGKQTFTRAHEINRWNMNTLEKDPSRDIFQAAWLTYLVNDYGVSATWLLTGRGDILLYKKDKSGTEGKK
;
A
#
# COMPACT_ATOMS: atom_id res chain seq x y z
N MET A 1 5.34 -20.72 0.21
CA MET A 1 4.35 -20.25 -0.79
C MET A 1 3.18 -19.65 -0.02
N GLN A 2 2.69 -18.49 -0.46
CA GLN A 2 1.63 -17.76 0.23
C GLN A 2 0.26 -18.42 0.03
N THR A 3 -0.54 -18.50 1.10
CA THR A 3 -1.91 -19.01 1.05
C THR A 3 -2.83 -18.09 0.24
N GLU A 4 -4.01 -18.56 -0.16
CA GLU A 4 -5.00 -17.73 -0.87
C GLU A 4 -5.37 -16.46 -0.08
N ASP A 5 -5.48 -16.56 1.24
CA ASP A 5 -5.79 -15.40 2.08
C ASP A 5 -4.64 -14.40 2.14
N SER A 6 -3.39 -14.87 2.25
CA SER A 6 -2.22 -13.99 2.11
C SER A 6 -2.17 -13.32 0.74
N GLN A 7 -2.51 -14.04 -0.33
CA GLN A 7 -2.57 -13.47 -1.68
C GLN A 7 -3.62 -12.37 -1.80
N LYS A 8 -4.76 -12.46 -1.09
CA LYS A 8 -5.76 -11.37 -1.03
C LYS A 8 -5.18 -10.12 -0.38
N VAL A 9 -4.41 -10.27 0.69
CA VAL A 9 -3.71 -9.15 1.35
C VAL A 9 -2.66 -8.53 0.42
N ILE A 10 -1.87 -9.36 -0.27
CA ILE A 10 -0.86 -8.90 -1.23
C ILE A 10 -1.50 -8.13 -2.40
N LYS A 11 -2.64 -8.60 -2.91
CA LYS A 11 -3.40 -7.88 -3.96
C LYS A 11 -3.84 -6.50 -3.48
N ARG A 12 -4.35 -6.38 -2.24
CA ARG A 12 -4.71 -5.10 -1.63
C ARG A 12 -3.52 -4.18 -1.40
N PHE A 13 -2.36 -4.72 -1.04
CA PHE A 13 -1.13 -3.94 -0.96
C PHE A 13 -0.80 -3.25 -2.31
N PHE A 14 -0.89 -3.96 -3.43
CA PHE A 14 -0.67 -3.36 -4.75
C PHE A 14 -1.81 -2.44 -5.21
N GLU A 15 -3.05 -2.71 -4.79
CA GLU A 15 -4.17 -1.80 -4.98
C GLU A 15 -3.95 -0.47 -4.24
N ALA A 16 -3.48 -0.49 -2.99
CA ALA A 16 -3.10 0.70 -2.27
C ALA A 16 -1.98 1.48 -2.96
N LEU A 17 -0.93 0.81 -3.44
CA LEU A 17 0.14 1.50 -4.20
C LEU A 17 -0.38 2.16 -5.49
N ARG A 18 -1.36 1.53 -6.18
CA ARG A 18 -2.01 2.13 -7.36
C ARG A 18 -2.86 3.32 -6.97
N TYR A 19 -3.67 3.18 -5.93
CA TYR A 19 -4.49 4.27 -5.40
C TYR A 19 -3.65 5.49 -5.01
N LEU A 20 -2.57 5.30 -4.25
CA LEU A 20 -1.65 6.39 -3.87
C LEU A 20 -1.01 7.07 -5.08
N LYS A 21 -0.77 6.33 -6.17
CA LYS A 21 -0.27 6.89 -7.42
C LYS A 21 -1.34 7.73 -8.12
N ASP A 22 -2.57 7.23 -8.18
CA ASP A 22 -3.69 7.88 -8.88
C ASP A 22 -4.11 9.17 -8.15
N GLU A 23 -4.07 9.17 -6.81
CA GLU A 23 -4.25 10.37 -5.97
C GLU A 23 -3.02 11.31 -5.95
N LYS A 24 -1.97 11.00 -6.74
CA LYS A 24 -0.73 11.77 -6.86
C LYS A 24 0.03 11.95 -5.53
N ILE A 25 -0.21 11.07 -4.55
CA ILE A 25 0.53 11.01 -3.28
C ILE A 25 1.93 10.45 -3.53
N ILE A 26 2.06 9.46 -4.41
CA ILE A 26 3.35 8.96 -4.91
C ILE A 26 3.43 9.06 -6.43
N ARG A 27 4.64 9.22 -6.98
CA ARG A 27 4.84 9.20 -8.44
C ARG A 27 4.68 7.79 -9.03
N GLY A 28 4.92 6.77 -8.19
CA GLY A 28 4.75 5.36 -8.52
C GLY A 28 5.54 4.48 -7.55
N LYS A 29 5.57 3.16 -7.83
CA LYS A 29 6.21 2.16 -6.97
C LYS A 29 7.66 2.48 -6.58
N GLN A 30 8.41 3.14 -7.46
CA GLN A 30 9.81 3.50 -7.18
C GLN A 30 9.95 4.48 -6.02
N THR A 31 8.99 5.39 -5.82
CA THR A 31 8.96 6.30 -4.67
C THR A 31 8.87 5.50 -3.36
N PHE A 32 7.92 4.58 -3.29
CA PHE A 32 7.75 3.68 -2.14
C PHE A 32 8.99 2.81 -1.89
N THR A 33 9.51 2.14 -2.93
CA THR A 33 10.64 1.23 -2.74
C THR A 33 11.92 1.94 -2.32
N ARG A 34 12.15 3.19 -2.76
CA ARG A 34 13.32 3.98 -2.35
C ARG A 34 13.20 4.45 -0.90
N ALA A 35 12.00 4.84 -0.46
CA ALA A 35 11.77 5.31 0.91
C ALA A 35 11.99 4.21 1.97
N HIS A 36 11.83 2.95 1.58
CA HIS A 36 11.92 1.80 2.50
C HIS A 36 13.00 0.79 2.11
N GLU A 37 13.94 1.18 1.25
CA GLU A 37 15.08 0.34 0.81
C GLU A 37 14.67 -1.03 0.24
N ILE A 38 13.51 -1.10 -0.42
CA ILE A 38 12.98 -2.34 -0.99
C ILE A 38 13.55 -2.56 -2.38
N ASN A 39 13.99 -3.78 -2.68
CA ASN A 39 14.36 -4.16 -4.04
C ASN A 39 13.13 -4.04 -4.97
N ARG A 40 13.19 -3.12 -5.95
CA ARG A 40 12.11 -2.88 -6.92
C ARG A 40 11.72 -4.12 -7.73
N TRP A 41 12.64 -5.05 -7.97
CA TRP A 41 12.31 -6.29 -8.68
C TRP A 41 11.33 -7.16 -7.90
N ASN A 42 11.42 -7.16 -6.56
CA ASN A 42 10.48 -7.88 -5.70
C ASN A 42 9.04 -7.41 -5.94
N MET A 43 8.83 -6.11 -6.11
CA MET A 43 7.50 -5.55 -6.41
C MET A 43 6.95 -6.07 -7.73
N ASN A 44 7.75 -6.04 -8.79
CA ASN A 44 7.31 -6.48 -10.12
C ASN A 44 7.03 -7.99 -10.15
N THR A 45 7.85 -8.79 -9.48
CA THR A 45 7.68 -10.24 -9.40
C THR A 45 6.45 -10.60 -8.58
N LEU A 46 6.29 -10.00 -7.40
CA LEU A 46 5.18 -10.31 -6.50
C LEU A 46 3.83 -9.82 -7.02
N GLU A 47 3.79 -8.71 -7.77
CA GLU A 47 2.55 -8.22 -8.40
C GLU A 47 2.04 -9.18 -9.49
N LYS A 48 2.97 -9.80 -10.23
CA LYS A 48 2.64 -10.81 -11.25
C LYS A 48 2.26 -12.14 -10.64
N ASP A 49 2.92 -12.51 -9.55
CA ASP A 49 2.74 -13.79 -8.86
C ASP A 49 2.67 -13.59 -7.34
N PRO A 50 1.46 -13.34 -6.79
CA PRO A 50 1.26 -13.13 -5.36
C PRO A 50 1.57 -14.36 -4.49
N SER A 51 1.75 -15.55 -5.08
CA SER A 51 2.06 -16.78 -4.34
C SER A 51 3.51 -16.82 -3.81
N ARG A 52 4.38 -15.93 -4.34
CA ARG A 52 5.82 -15.88 -4.03
C ARG A 52 6.10 -15.49 -2.58
N ASP A 53 7.08 -16.17 -1.99
CA ASP A 53 7.53 -15.93 -0.62
C ASP A 53 8.54 -14.78 -0.50
N ILE A 54 8.13 -13.62 -0.99
CA ILE A 54 8.95 -12.41 -1.04
C ILE A 54 8.31 -11.29 -0.20
N PHE A 55 6.99 -11.36 0.00
CA PHE A 55 6.23 -10.35 0.72
C PHE A 55 6.67 -10.27 2.18
N GLN A 56 6.90 -9.05 2.65
CA GLN A 56 7.22 -8.79 4.06
C GLN A 56 6.04 -8.06 4.69
N ALA A 57 5.58 -8.52 5.86
CA ALA A 57 4.48 -7.87 6.59
C ALA A 57 4.78 -6.39 6.90
N ALA A 58 6.06 -6.04 7.09
CA ALA A 58 6.52 -4.67 7.28
C ALA A 58 6.09 -3.72 6.14
N TRP A 59 5.95 -4.21 4.91
CA TRP A 59 5.53 -3.37 3.78
C TRP A 59 4.10 -2.83 3.94
N LEU A 60 3.23 -3.55 4.64
CA LEU A 60 1.90 -3.04 5.01
C LEU A 60 2.03 -1.90 6.01
N THR A 61 2.92 -2.04 6.99
CA THR A 61 3.10 -1.01 8.02
C THR A 61 3.61 0.31 7.44
N TYR A 62 4.44 0.28 6.40
CA TYR A 62 4.87 1.48 5.67
C TYR A 62 3.70 2.21 4.99
N LEU A 63 2.77 1.46 4.38
CA LEU A 63 1.55 2.07 3.82
C LEU A 63 0.69 2.75 4.90
N VAL A 64 0.60 2.14 6.08
CA VAL A 64 -0.18 2.69 7.20
C VAL A 64 0.48 3.95 7.75
N ASN A 65 1.77 3.87 8.09
CA ASN A 65 2.47 4.92 8.81
C ASN A 65 2.80 6.12 7.92
N ASP A 66 3.25 5.88 6.70
CA ASP A 66 3.84 6.93 5.87
C ASP A 66 2.84 7.50 4.84
N TYR A 67 1.77 6.76 4.56
CA TYR A 67 0.77 7.13 3.54
C TYR A 67 -0.66 7.15 4.06
N GLY A 68 -0.89 6.85 5.35
CA GLY A 68 -2.22 6.92 5.96
C GLY A 68 -3.21 5.88 5.44
N VAL A 69 -2.72 4.78 4.85
CA VAL A 69 -3.59 3.68 4.38
C VAL A 69 -4.17 2.94 5.57
N SER A 70 -5.45 2.61 5.52
CA SER A 70 -6.15 1.89 6.57
C SER A 70 -5.63 0.46 6.73
N ALA A 71 -5.14 0.11 7.93
CA ALA A 71 -4.74 -1.25 8.26
C ALA A 71 -5.93 -2.23 8.16
N THR A 72 -7.13 -1.80 8.58
CA THR A 72 -8.35 -2.60 8.46
C THR A 72 -8.67 -2.90 7.00
N TRP A 73 -8.51 -1.91 6.12
CA TRP A 73 -8.73 -2.10 4.70
C TRP A 73 -7.67 -3.02 4.08
N LEU A 74 -6.39 -2.81 4.39
CA LEU A 74 -5.30 -3.66 3.89
C LEU A 74 -5.48 -5.14 4.27
N LEU A 75 -5.88 -5.40 5.51
CA LEU A 75 -6.02 -6.77 6.01
C LEU A 75 -7.34 -7.41 5.59
N THR A 76 -8.44 -6.65 5.55
CA THR A 76 -9.80 -7.23 5.43
C THR A 76 -10.57 -6.79 4.19
N GLY A 77 -10.13 -5.75 3.49
CA GLY A 77 -10.86 -5.13 2.37
C GLY A 77 -12.09 -4.32 2.80
N ARG A 78 -12.31 -4.13 4.11
CA ARG A 78 -13.46 -3.39 4.65
C ARG A 78 -13.10 -1.95 4.97
N GLY A 79 -14.06 -1.05 4.72
CA GLY A 79 -13.94 0.39 5.02
C GLY A 79 -13.28 1.18 3.91
N ASP A 80 -12.86 2.40 4.23
CA ASP A 80 -12.13 3.28 3.32
C ASP A 80 -10.64 2.92 3.25
N ILE A 81 -10.03 3.15 2.09
CA ILE A 81 -8.61 2.87 1.86
C ILE A 81 -7.67 3.82 2.62
N LEU A 82 -8.04 5.09 2.79
CA LEU A 82 -7.29 6.06 3.59
C LEU A 82 -8.02 6.31 4.92
N LEU A 83 -7.23 6.48 5.99
CA LEU A 83 -7.74 6.88 7.31
C LEU A 83 -8.24 8.33 7.31
N TYR A 84 -7.64 9.18 6.47
CA TYR A 84 -8.00 10.58 6.33
C TYR A 84 -8.06 10.91 4.84
N LYS A 85 -9.23 11.29 4.33
CA LYS A 85 -9.33 11.90 3.00
C LYS A 85 -8.94 13.37 3.16
N LYS A 86 -7.91 13.82 2.46
CA LYS A 86 -7.63 15.26 2.40
C LYS A 86 -8.81 15.90 1.69
N ASP A 87 -9.60 16.69 2.41
CA ASP A 87 -10.70 17.43 1.80
C ASP A 87 -10.13 18.25 0.64
N LYS A 88 -10.78 18.16 -0.54
CA LYS A 88 -10.35 18.93 -1.72
C LYS A 88 -10.50 20.44 -1.52
N SER A 89 -11.12 20.88 -0.41
CA SER A 89 -11.04 22.23 0.11
C SER A 89 -9.81 22.36 1.01
N GLY A 90 -8.78 23.05 0.55
CA GLY A 90 -7.58 23.35 1.33
C GLY A 90 -7.91 24.17 2.59
N THR A 91 -8.30 23.51 3.67
CA THR A 91 -8.38 24.10 4.99
C THR A 91 -7.60 23.19 5.92
N GLU A 92 -6.41 23.69 6.30
CA GLU A 92 -5.54 23.06 7.27
C GLU A 92 -6.33 22.78 8.55
N GLY A 93 -6.54 21.49 8.84
CA GLY A 93 -6.96 21.06 10.17
C GLY A 93 -5.83 21.29 11.14
N LYS A 94 -5.73 22.51 11.67
CA LYS A 94 -5.02 22.76 12.93
C LYS A 94 -5.76 22.01 14.04
N LYS A 95 -5.04 21.11 14.70
CA LYS A 95 -5.22 20.84 16.13
C LYS A 95 -3.99 21.37 16.84
#